data_AF-L0PDD8-F1
#
_entry.id   AF-L0PDD8-F1
#
_cell.length_a   1.000
_cell.length_b   1.000
_cell.length_c   1.000
_cell.angle_alpha   90.00
_cell.angle_beta   90.00
_cell.angle_gamma   90.00
#
_symmetry.space_group_name_H-M   'P 1'
#
loop_
_entity.id
_entity.type
_entity.pdbx_description
1 polymer ?
#
loop_
_entity_poly.entity_id
_entity_poly.type
_entity_poly.pdbx_seq_one_letter_code
_entity_poly.pdbx_strand_id
1 'polypeptide(L)'
;MDRPENIRNMSVIAHVDHGKSTLTDSLVQKAGIISAASAGNARFTDTRPDEQERGVTIKSTAISLYAELDKESVKDIPHITARQAGYNIIEVNA
;
A
#
# COMPACT_ATOMS: atom_id res chain seq x y z
N MET A 1 12.00 12.66 -1.10
CA MET A 1 12.17 11.31 -0.51
C MET A 1 13.61 11.21 -0.07
N ASP A 2 13.96 11.93 1.01
CA ASP A 2 15.37 12.28 1.22
C ASP A 2 16.03 11.37 2.28
N ARG A 3 15.24 10.43 2.84
CA ARG A 3 15.65 9.44 3.84
C ARG A 3 15.27 8.04 3.37
N PRO A 4 16.17 7.33 2.66
CA PRO A 4 15.92 5.97 2.18
C PRO A 4 15.59 4.97 3.30
N GLU A 5 16.11 5.22 4.51
CA GLU A 5 15.86 4.45 5.74
C GLU A 5 14.37 4.38 6.16
N ASN A 6 13.55 5.32 5.70
CA ASN A 6 12.11 5.38 6.00
C ASN A 6 11.23 4.86 4.85
N ILE A 7 11.84 4.34 3.77
CA ILE A 7 11.14 3.80 2.60
C ILE A 7 11.05 2.28 2.73
N ARG A 8 9.85 1.74 2.57
CA ARG A 8 9.55 0.31 2.64
C ARG A 8 8.83 -0.13 1.38
N ASN A 9 9.50 -0.92 0.57
CA ASN A 9 8.92 -1.45 -0.66
C ASN A 9 8.37 -2.84 -0.38
N MET A 10 7.07 -3.01 -0.60
CA MET A 10 6.36 -4.26 -0.41
C MET A 10 5.49 -4.59 -1.63
N SER A 11 5.25 -5.88 -1.81
CA SER A 11 4.41 -6.37 -2.91
C SER A 11 3.37 -7.34 -2.35
N VAL A 12 2.13 -7.20 -2.82
CA VAL A 12 1.02 -8.08 -2.47
C VAL A 12 0.92 -9.18 -3.51
N ILE A 13 1.29 -10.40 -3.14
CA ILE A 13 1.25 -11.57 -4.03
C ILE A 13 0.22 -12.55 -3.51
N ALA A 14 -0.73 -12.95 -4.35
CA ALA A 14 -1.71 -13.99 -4.07
C ALA A 14 -2.24 -14.61 -5.37
N HIS A 15 -2.92 -15.75 -5.24
CA HIS A 15 -3.61 -16.39 -6.37
C HIS A 15 -4.74 -15.51 -6.93
N VAL A 16 -5.17 -15.79 -8.16
CA VAL A 16 -6.29 -15.08 -8.81
C VAL A 16 -7.53 -15.18 -7.90
N ASP A 17 -8.30 -14.09 -7.82
CA ASP A 17 -9.50 -13.97 -6.98
C ASP A 17 -9.31 -14.10 -5.45
N HIS A 18 -8.07 -14.03 -4.95
CA HIS A 18 -7.79 -14.04 -3.50
C HIS A 18 -7.77 -12.62 -2.87
N GLY A 19 -8.39 -11.64 -3.51
CA GLY A 19 -8.58 -10.31 -2.91
C GLY A 19 -7.33 -9.43 -2.82
N LYS A 20 -6.34 -9.59 -3.72
CA LYS A 20 -5.14 -8.72 -3.77
C LYS A 20 -5.50 -7.23 -3.91
N SER A 21 -6.36 -6.91 -4.88
CA SER A 21 -6.81 -5.53 -5.14
C SER A 21 -7.62 -5.01 -3.96
N THR A 22 -8.45 -5.85 -3.34
CA THR A 22 -9.22 -5.51 -2.13
C THR A 22 -8.32 -5.20 -0.93
N LEU A 23 -7.26 -5.99 -0.71
CA LEU A 23 -6.28 -5.73 0.35
C LEU A 23 -5.54 -4.42 0.08
N THR A 24 -5.13 -4.20 -1.16
CA THR A 24 -4.40 -2.98 -1.54
C THR A 24 -5.27 -1.75 -1.35
N ASP A 25 -6.52 -1.77 -1.79
CA ASP A 25 -7.47 -0.68 -1.55
C ASP A 25 -7.67 -0.40 -0.05
N SER A 26 -7.72 -1.43 0.79
CA SER A 26 -7.83 -1.28 2.24
C SER A 26 -6.60 -0.59 2.84
N LEU A 27 -5.40 -0.87 2.31
CA LEU A 27 -4.18 -0.17 2.72
C LEU A 27 -4.19 1.30 2.29
N VAL A 28 -4.63 1.58 1.06
CA VAL A 28 -4.76 2.95 0.52
C VAL A 28 -5.79 3.75 1.32
N GLN A 29 -6.89 3.13 1.74
CA GLN A 29 -7.88 3.73 2.64
C GLN A 29 -7.28 4.06 4.00
N LYS A 30 -6.56 3.11 4.61
CA LYS A 30 -5.95 3.31 5.93
C LYS A 30 -4.89 4.40 5.92
N ALA A 31 -4.18 4.58 4.80
CA ALA A 31 -3.25 5.68 4.58
C ALA A 31 -3.95 7.04 4.35
N GLY A 32 -5.29 7.09 4.29
CA GLY A 32 -6.05 8.32 4.08
C GLY A 32 -5.99 8.87 2.65
N ILE A 33 -5.50 8.09 1.69
CA ILE A 33 -5.35 8.52 0.28
C ILE A 33 -6.70 8.46 -0.45
N ILE A 34 -7.55 7.49 -0.10
CA ILE A 34 -8.91 7.35 -0.64
C ILE A 34 -9.96 7.37 0.47
N SER A 35 -11.17 7.80 0.12
CA SER A 35 -12.31 7.76 1.04
C SER A 35 -12.70 6.31 1.37
N ALA A 36 -13.21 6.08 2.59
CA ALA A 36 -13.69 4.76 3.02
C ALA A 36 -14.79 4.18 2.11
N ALA A 37 -15.58 5.04 1.46
CA ALA A 37 -16.63 4.63 0.53
C ALA A 37 -16.09 4.11 -0.81
N SER A 38 -14.87 4.50 -1.18
CA SER A 38 -14.21 4.10 -2.43
C SER A 38 -13.32 2.87 -2.27
N ALA A 39 -12.99 2.49 -1.04
CA ALA A 39 -12.11 1.37 -0.75
C ALA A 39 -12.77 0.03 -1.10
N GLY A 40 -12.08 -0.81 -1.88
CA GLY A 40 -12.51 -2.16 -2.26
C GLY A 40 -13.44 -2.23 -3.46
N ASN A 41 -14.23 -1.17 -3.71
CA ASN A 41 -15.11 -1.07 -4.87
C ASN A 41 -14.41 -0.46 -6.08
N ALA A 42 -13.49 0.49 -5.86
CA ALA A 42 -12.82 1.19 -6.94
C ALA A 42 -11.74 0.33 -7.62
N ARG A 43 -11.17 -0.68 -6.94
CA ARG A 43 -9.96 -1.41 -7.37
C ARG A 43 -8.95 -0.42 -7.89
N PHE A 44 -8.50 0.48 -7.02
CA PHE A 44 -7.83 1.72 -7.39
C PHE A 44 -6.56 1.50 -8.23
N THR A 45 -5.94 0.32 -8.09
CA THR A 45 -4.78 -0.11 -8.87
C THR A 45 -5.10 -0.60 -10.29
N ASP A 46 -6.34 -1.05 -10.52
CA ASP A 46 -6.85 -1.61 -11.79
C ASP A 46 -7.36 -0.44 -12.66
N THR A 47 -6.41 0.34 -13.19
CA THR A 47 -6.72 1.57 -13.95
C THR A 47 -7.13 1.32 -15.39
N ARG A 48 -6.87 0.12 -15.93
CA ARG A 48 -7.17 -0.17 -17.34
C ARG A 48 -8.59 -0.72 -17.51
N PRO A 49 -9.28 -0.40 -18.63
CA PRO A 49 -10.64 -0.88 -18.88
C PRO A 49 -10.74 -2.41 -18.94
N ASP A 50 -9.72 -3.08 -19.47
CA ASP A 50 -9.68 -4.54 -19.57
C ASP A 50 -9.48 -5.23 -18.22
N GLU A 51 -8.84 -4.57 -17.26
CA GLU A 51 -8.71 -5.04 -15.87
C GLU A 51 -10.04 -4.94 -15.14
N GLN A 52 -10.76 -3.82 -15.33
CA GLN A 52 -12.06 -3.57 -14.70
C GLN A 52 -13.16 -4.50 -15.26
N GLU A 53 -13.21 -4.69 -16.57
CA GLU A 53 -14.20 -5.58 -17.22
C GLU A 53 -14.02 -7.04 -16.77
N ARG A 54 -12.78 -7.48 -16.60
CA ARG A 54 -12.45 -8.87 -16.23
C ARG A 54 -12.32 -9.09 -14.73
N GLY A 55 -12.25 -8.03 -13.93
CA GLY A 55 -12.03 -8.11 -12.49
C GLY A 55 -10.68 -8.72 -12.11
N VAL A 56 -9.65 -8.58 -12.95
CA VAL A 56 -8.30 -9.11 -12.70
C VAL A 56 -7.24 -8.03 -12.88
N THR A 57 -6.20 -8.08 -12.04
CA THR A 57 -5.01 -7.23 -12.19
C THR A 57 -4.10 -7.82 -13.25
N ILE A 58 -3.87 -7.09 -14.34
CA ILE A 58 -3.05 -7.51 -15.50
C ILE A 58 -1.68 -6.84 -15.42
N LYS A 59 -1.63 -5.61 -14.93
CA LYS A 59 -0.41 -4.81 -14.80
C LYS A 59 -0.19 -4.41 -13.35
N SER A 60 1.06 -4.52 -12.91
CA SER A 60 1.38 -4.07 -11.57
C SER A 60 1.43 -2.55 -11.49
N THR A 61 0.79 -2.01 -10.44
CA THR A 61 0.75 -0.58 -10.15
C THR A 61 1.35 -0.32 -8.78
N ALA A 62 2.35 0.57 -8.73
CA ALA A 62 2.96 1.01 -7.49
C ALA A 62 2.18 2.18 -6.89
N ILE A 63 1.89 2.13 -5.59
CA ILE A 63 1.30 3.23 -4.84
C ILE A 63 2.16 3.53 -3.62
N SER A 64 2.49 4.80 -3.40
CA SER A 64 3.18 5.25 -2.19
C SER A 64 2.16 5.61 -1.11
N LEU A 65 2.26 4.96 0.04
CA LEU A 65 1.44 5.18 1.23
C LEU A 65 2.25 5.94 2.28
N TYR A 66 1.62 6.89 2.97
CA TYR A 66 2.21 7.56 4.11
C TYR A 66 1.58 7.02 5.40
N ALA A 67 2.42 6.57 6.33
CA ALA A 67 1.97 6.08 7.63
C ALA A 67 2.79 6.70 8.77
N GLU A 68 2.10 7.26 9.76
CA GLU A 68 2.71 7.61 11.04
C GLU A 68 2.79 6.36 11.90
N LEU A 69 4.00 6.03 12.35
CA LEU A 69 4.24 4.94 13.28
C LEU A 69 4.67 5.51 14.62
N ASP A 70 4.13 4.95 15.70
CA ASP A 70 4.56 5.29 17.05
C ASP A 70 5.95 4.70 17.37
N LYS A 71 6.61 5.28 18.37
CA LYS A 71 7.97 4.88 18.75
C LYS A 71 8.05 3.44 19.28
N GLU A 72 6.95 2.84 19.69
CA GLU A 72 6.92 1.48 20.19
C GLU A 72 6.89 0.49 19.02
N SER A 73 5.99 0.73 18.05
CA SER A 73 5.88 -0.02 16.79
C SER A 73 7.15 0.04 15.93
N VAL A 74 7.95 1.10 16.05
CA VAL A 74 9.21 1.25 15.32
C VAL A 74 10.35 0.37 15.88
N LYS A 75 10.28 -0.05 17.16
CA LYS A 75 11.36 -0.82 17.80
C LYS A 75 11.57 -2.18 17.16
N ASP A 76 10.50 -2.78 16.65
CA ASP A 76 10.51 -4.13 16.09
C ASP A 76 10.86 -4.15 14.59
N ILE A 77 11.01 -2.99 13.95
CA ILE A 77 11.29 -2.90 12.52
C ILE A 77 12.82 -2.81 12.30
N PRO A 78 13.46 -3.86 11.75
CA PRO A 78 14.89 -3.82 11.48
C PRO A 78 15.21 -2.71 10.48
N HIS A 79 16.34 -2.03 10.71
CA HIS A 79 16.86 -0.92 9.90
C HIS A 79 16.17 0.44 10.06
N ILE A 80 15.20 0.62 10.96
CA ILE A 80 14.80 1.98 11.38
C ILE A 80 15.71 2.40 12.53
N THR A 81 16.43 3.52 12.38
CA THR A 81 17.15 4.09 13.51
C THR A 81 16.12 4.49 14.57
N ALA A 82 16.19 3.87 15.75
CA ALA A 82 15.28 4.02 16.90
C ALA A 82 15.04 5.48 17.41
N ARG A 83 15.56 6.49 16.71
CA ARG A 83 15.44 7.91 17.02
C ARG A 83 14.41 8.66 16.16
N GLN A 84 13.86 8.08 15.10
CA GLN A 84 12.95 8.81 14.20
C GLN A 84 11.50 8.31 14.33
N ALA A 85 10.72 8.97 15.19
CA ALA A 85 9.27 8.99 15.00
C ALA A 85 8.98 9.90 13.79
N GLY A 86 8.25 9.40 12.80
CA GLY A 86 7.98 10.16 11.58
C GLY A 86 7.18 9.36 10.56
N TYR A 87 6.86 10.01 9.44
CA TYR A 87 6.15 9.40 8.32
C TYR A 87 7.05 8.38 7.62
N ASN A 88 6.57 7.14 7.53
CA ASN A 88 7.16 6.09 6.73
C ASN A 88 6.43 6.05 5.38
N ILE A 89 7.21 5.84 4.33
CA ILE A 89 6.69 5.70 2.98
C ILE A 89 6.67 4.21 2.67
N ILE A 90 5.48 3.67 2.41
CA ILE A 90 5.31 2.27 2.04
C ILE A 90 4.90 2.23 0.57
N GLU A 91 5.75 1.70 -0.29
CA GLU A 91 5.40 1.45 -1.68
C GLU A 91 4.77 0.08 -1.80
N VAL A 92 3.49 0.02 -2.14
CA VAL A 92 2.76 -1.23 -2.37
C VAL A 92 2.62 -1.47 -3.86
N ASN A 93 3.11 -2.62 -4.33
CA ASN A 93 2.88 -3.13 -5.67
C ASN A 93 1.80 -4.21 -5.61
N ALA A 94 0.69 -3.98 -6.29
CA ALA A 94 -0.36 -4.98 -6.55
C ALA A 94 -0.34 -5.39 -8.02
#